data_AF-A0A2X4TE76-F1
#
_entry.id   AF-A0A2X4TE76-F1
#
_cell.length_a   1.000
_cell.length_b   1.000
_cell.length_c   1.000
_cell.angle_alpha   90.00
_cell.angle_beta   90.00
_cell.angle_gamma   90.00
#
_symmetry.space_group_name_H-M   'P 1'
#
loop_
_entity.id
_entity.type
_entity.pdbx_description
1 polymer ?
#
loop_
_entity_poly.entity_id
_entity_poly.type
_entity_poly.pdbx_seq_one_letter_code
_entity_poly.pdbx_strand_id
1 'polypeptide(L)' 'MTRTEIWLRLMYVGDLYGEAMLNMANSLICQPQINRAHLQDAGLTARQAERFLQLPVSVLEETLRLA' A
#
# COMPACT_ATOMS: atom_id res chain seq x y z
N MET A 1 -9.93 -1.66 -0.97
CA MET A 1 -9.10 -0.44 -1.06
C MET A 1 -9.09 0.02 -2.51
N THR A 2 -9.10 1.32 -2.78
CA THR A 2 -9.03 1.81 -4.17
C THR A 2 -7.60 1.75 -4.71
N ARG A 3 -7.43 1.81 -6.04
CA ARG A 3 -6.09 1.86 -6.67
C ARG A 3 -5.24 3.00 -6.11
N THR A 4 -5.81 4.19 -5.98
CA THR A 4 -5.10 5.36 -5.46
C THR A 4 -4.72 5.19 -3.99
N GLU A 5 -5.62 4.64 -3.18
CA GLU A 5 -5.32 4.34 -1.77
C GLU A 5 -4.14 3.38 -1.61
N ILE A 6 -4.06 2.34 -2.45
CA ILE A 6 -2.94 1.39 -2.45
C ILE A 6 -1.63 2.12 -2.76
N TRP A 7 -1.60 2.97 -3.79
CA TRP A 7 -0.42 3.75 -4.13
C TRP A 7 0.02 4.70 -3.00
N LEU A 8 -0.93 5.40 -2.38
CA LEU A 8 -0.64 6.27 -1.24
C LEU A 8 -0.04 5.50 -0.05
N ARG A 9 -0.63 4.34 0.27
CA ARG A 9 -0.11 3.46 1.33
C ARG A 9 1.28 2.93 1.00
N LEU A 10 1.55 2.53 -0.25
CA LEU A 10 2.89 2.07 -0.66
C LEU A 10 3.93 3.20 -0.59
N MET A 11 3.57 4.43 -1.00
CA MET A 11 4.47 5.58 -0.86
C MET A 11 4.77 5.89 0.61
N TYR A 12 3.78 5.73 1.50
CA TYR A 12 3.95 5.95 2.94
C TYR A 12 4.83 4.89 3.63
N VAL A 13 4.78 3.63 3.17
CA VAL A 13 5.66 2.56 3.64
C VAL A 13 7.13 2.97 3.48
N GLY A 14 7.46 3.67 2.39
CA GLY A 14 8.83 4.08 2.08
C GLY A 14 9.74 2.91 1.73
N ASP A 15 10.96 3.20 1.26
CA ASP A 15 11.95 2.18 0.88
C ASP A 15 11.47 1.18 -0.20
N LEU A 16 10.46 1.56 -0.98
CA LEU A 16 9.95 0.82 -2.13
C LEU A 16 10.25 1.61 -3.39
N TYR A 17 11.02 1.03 -4.31
CA TYR A 17 11.48 1.73 -5.51
C TYR A 17 11.37 0.85 -6.76
N GLY A 18 11.20 1.51 -7.91
CA GLY A 18 11.25 0.88 -9.22
C GLY A 18 10.22 -0.23 -9.42
N GLU A 19 10.63 -1.31 -10.09
CA GLU A 19 9.75 -2.42 -10.47
C GLU A 19 9.17 -3.17 -9.27
N ALA A 20 9.89 -3.24 -8.15
CA ALA A 20 9.40 -3.94 -6.96
C ALA A 20 8.10 -3.29 -6.45
N MET A 21 8.06 -1.96 -6.39
CA MET A 21 6.87 -1.22 -5.98
C MET A 21 5.71 -1.38 -6.98
N LEU A 22 6.00 -1.37 -8.28
CA LEU A 22 5.00 -1.59 -9.34
C LEU A 22 4.39 -2.99 -9.26
N ASN A 23 5.22 -4.02 -9.04
CA ASN A 23 4.78 -5.40 -8.91
C ASN A 23 3.90 -5.59 -7.65
N MET A 24 4.31 -5.00 -6.53
CA MET A 24 3.50 -4.96 -5.31
C MET A 24 2.14 -4.30 -5.55
N ALA A 25 2.13 -3.12 -6.17
CA ALA A 25 0.90 -2.39 -6.47
C ALA A 25 -0.04 -3.23 -7.35
N ASN A 26 0.48 -3.79 -8.46
CA ASN A 26 -0.32 -4.60 -9.37
C ASN A 26 -0.89 -5.85 -8.69
N SER A 27 -0.10 -6.54 -7.84
CA SER A 27 -0.57 -7.69 -7.08
C SER A 27 -1.71 -7.32 -6.13
N LEU A 28 -1.57 -6.19 -5.42
CA LEU A 28 -2.53 -5.73 -4.42
C LEU A 28 -3.82 -5.14 -5.03
N ILE A 29 -3.74 -4.48 -6.19
CA ILE A 29 -4.91 -3.90 -6.88
C ILE A 29 -5.91 -4.98 -7.31
N CYS A 30 -5.44 -6.19 -7.59
CA CYS A 30 -6.28 -7.33 -7.96
C CYS A 30 -6.95 -8.01 -6.75
N GLN A 31 -6.58 -7.65 -5.52
CA GLN A 31 -7.11 -8.30 -4.33
C GLN A 31 -8.45 -7.67 -3.89
N PRO A 32 -9.51 -8.48 -3.67
CA PRO A 32 -10.79 -7.97 -3.18
C PRO A 32 -10.68 -7.43 -1.74
N GLN A 33 -9.75 -7.98 -0.97
CA GLN A 33 -9.43 -7.57 0.39
C GLN A 33 -7.91 -7.66 0.60
N ILE A 34 -7.33 -6.70 1.31
CA ILE A 34 -5.90 -6.68 1.61
C ILE A 34 -5.72 -6.93 3.11
N ASN A 35 -5.00 -7.99 3.45
CA ASN A 35 -4.61 -8.34 4.81
C ASN A 35 -3.07 -8.48 4.89
N ARG A 36 -2.54 -8.77 6.08
CA ARG A 36 -1.08 -8.94 6.25
C ARG A 36 -0.49 -10.05 5.36
N ALA A 37 -1.21 -11.15 5.14
CA ALA A 37 -0.73 -12.24 4.30
C ALA A 37 -0.57 -11.79 2.85
N HIS A 38 -1.58 -11.10 2.28
CA HIS A 38 -1.49 -10.59 0.91
C HIS A 38 -0.35 -9.58 0.72
N LEU A 39 -0.05 -8.78 1.75
CA LEU A 39 1.08 -7.84 1.72
C LEU A 39 2.42 -8.58 1.71
N GLN A 40 2.55 -9.64 2.52
CA GLN A 40 3.75 -10.47 2.56
C GLN A 40 3.95 -11.25 1.25
N ASP A 41 2.86 -11.80 0.69
CA ASP A 41 2.88 -12.48 -0.61
C ASP A 41 3.27 -11.54 -1.75
N ALA A 42 2.90 -10.26 -1.66
CA ALA A 42 3.33 -9.22 -2.59
C ALA A 42 4.81 -8.84 -2.43
N GLY A 43 5.48 -9.29 -1.36
CA GLY A 43 6.91 -9.04 -1.09
C GLY A 43 7.18 -7.98 -0.02
N LEU A 44 6.17 -7.51 0.72
CA LEU A 44 6.40 -6.61 1.86
C LEU A 44 6.92 -7.41 3.06
N THR A 45 7.92 -6.86 3.74
CA THR A 45 8.32 -7.34 5.07
C THR A 45 7.20 -7.15 6.10
N ALA A 46 7.25 -7.86 7.23
CA ALA A 46 6.27 -7.70 8.31
C ALA A 46 6.13 -6.23 8.79
N ARG A 47 7.26 -5.52 8.91
CA ARG A 47 7.30 -4.10 9.30
C ARG A 47 6.66 -3.20 8.24
N GLN A 48 6.91 -3.46 6.96
CA GLN A 48 6.31 -2.71 5.85
C GLN A 48 4.80 -2.97 5.76
N ALA A 49 4.37 -4.22 5.93
CA ALA A 49 2.95 -4.57 5.98
C ALA A 49 2.22 -3.88 7.15
N GLU A 50 2.88 -3.74 8.31
CA GLU A 50 2.34 -2.96 9.43
C GLU A 50 2.19 -1.48 9.08
N ARG A 51 3.23 -0.83 8.56
CA ARG A 51 3.15 0.58 8.15
C ARG A 51 2.07 0.82 7.10
N PHE A 52 1.92 -0.11 6.16
CA PHE A 52 0.87 -0.06 5.13
C PHE A 52 -0.53 -0.04 5.74
N LEU A 53 -0.78 -0.90 6.74
CA LEU A 53 -2.07 -1.03 7.41
C LEU A 53 -2.32 0.09 8.44
N GLN A 54 -1.26 0.62 9.05
CA GLN A 54 -1.32 1.66 10.08
C GLN A 54 -1.52 3.08 9.52
N LEU A 55 -1.38 3.30 8.21
CA LEU A 55 -1.64 4.63 7.63
C LEU A 55 -3.07 5.08 7.97
N PRO A 56 -3.25 6.19 8.72
CA PRO A 56 -4.57 6.66 9.11
C PRO A 56 -5.39 7.06 7.88
N VAL A 57 -6.68 6.72 7.90
CA VAL A 57 -7.61 7.10 6.83
C VAL A 57 -7.71 8.63 6.69
N SER A 58 -7.57 9.38 7.79
CA SER A 58 -7.55 10.85 7.74
C SER A 58 -6.41 11.41 6.88
N VAL A 59 -5.22 10.82 6.95
CA VAL A 59 -4.05 11.22 6.13
C VAL A 59 -4.28 10.86 4.66
N LEU A 60 -4.91 9.72 4.40
CA LEU A 60 -5.31 9.32 3.05
C LEU A 60 -6.34 10.29 2.45
N GLU A 61 -7.38 10.61 3.21
CA GLU A 61 -8.43 11.55 2.79
C GLU A 61 -7.88 12.96 2.55
N GLU A 62 -6.99 13.44 3.42
CA GLU A 62 -6.33 14.73 3.24
C GLU A 62 -5.48 14.76 1.97
N THR A 63 -4.70 13.71 1.73
CA THR A 63 -3.90 13.59 0.50
C THR A 63 -4.78 13.51 -0.75
N LEU A 64 -5.91 12.80 -0.67
CA LEU A 64 -6.88 12.68 -1.77
C LEU A 64 -7.66 13.97 -2.04
N ARG A 65 -7.86 14.84 -1.05
CA ARG A 65 -8.47 16.17 -1.26
C ARG A 65 -7.52 17.16 -1.93
N LEU A 66 -6.22 16.97 -1.75
CA LEU A 66 -5.17 17.85 -2.27
C LEU A 66 -4.64 17.42 -3.64
N ALA A 67 -5.01 16.23 -4.12
CA ALA A 67 -4.65 15.67 -5.43
C ALA A 67 -5.73 15.93 -6.49
#